data_AF-A0A7V1LII3-F1
#
_entry.id   AF-A0A7V1LII3-F1
#
_cell.length_a   1.000
_cell.length_b   1.000
_cell.length_c   1.000
_cell.angle_alpha   90.00
_cell.angle_beta   90.00
_cell.angle_gamma   90.00
#
_symmetry.space_group_name_H-M   'P 1'
#
loop_
_entity.id
_entity.type
_entity.pdbx_description
1 polymer ?
#
loop_
_entity_poly.entity_id
_entity_poly.type
_entity_poly.pdbx_seq_one_letter_code
_entity_poly.pdbx_strand_id
1 'polypeptide(L)'
;MKKNILILISILVALISVLILNELVKAGAVYVFYTHDISFILKGISLNTVFTLPESHNLISDTIIYLLPIFSVIIFIEFSALFLSKVYNNNIRTGLIIYQMINIGYLVIVILLNALSVIINNFLSTDWSVYIFISGYSYTKSLLITFLLILIIFTYINFATNRIKKYVTFIKS
;
A
#
# COMPACT_ATOMS: atom_id res chain seq x y z
N MET A 1 -15.03 -21.06 15.29
CA MET A 1 -15.37 -19.63 15.45
C MET A 1 -16.51 -19.27 14.51
N LYS A 2 -17.50 -18.46 14.94
CA LYS A 2 -18.66 -18.11 14.08
C LYS A 2 -18.18 -17.31 12.85
N LYS A 3 -18.77 -17.56 11.68
CA LYS A 3 -18.42 -16.91 10.41
C LYS A 3 -18.37 -15.38 10.51
N ASN A 4 -19.35 -14.78 11.18
CA ASN A 4 -19.43 -13.32 11.34
C ASN A 4 -18.24 -12.73 12.11
N ILE A 5 -17.75 -13.45 13.12
CA ILE A 5 -16.60 -13.02 13.92
C ILE A 5 -15.33 -13.06 13.06
N LEU A 6 -15.15 -14.12 12.25
CA LEU A 6 -14.03 -14.23 11.31
C LEU A 6 -14.02 -13.10 10.28
N ILE A 7 -15.18 -12.76 9.73
CA ILE A 7 -15.32 -11.64 8.78
C ILE A 7 -14.90 -10.33 9.45
N LEU A 8 -15.42 -10.05 10.66
CA LEU A 8 -15.13 -8.81 11.38
C LEU A 8 -13.64 -8.70 11.74
N ILE A 9 -13.02 -9.79 12.19
CA ILE A 9 -11.57 -9.83 12.43
C ILE A 9 -10.80 -9.58 11.15
N SER A 10 -11.21 -10.18 10.02
CA SER A 10 -10.50 -10.00 8.73
C SER A 10 -10.56 -8.55 8.25
N ILE A 11 -11.70 -7.88 8.44
CA ILE A 11 -11.86 -6.46 8.15
C ILE A 11 -10.94 -5.62 9.05
N LEU A 12 -10.96 -5.86 10.36
CA LEU A 12 -10.12 -5.12 11.31
C LEU A 12 -8.63 -5.30 11.01
N VAL A 13 -8.19 -6.53 10.75
CA VAL A 13 -6.78 -6.82 10.43
C VAL A 13 -6.38 -6.15 9.11
N ALA A 14 -7.27 -6.12 8.10
CA ALA A 14 -7.01 -5.42 6.85
C ALA A 14 -6.87 -3.91 7.07
N LEU A 15 -7.77 -3.31 7.86
CA LEU A 15 -7.71 -1.88 8.18
C LEU A 15 -6.44 -1.54 8.97
N ILE A 16 -6.04 -2.36 9.94
CA ILE A 16 -4.77 -2.18 10.67
C ILE A 16 -3.58 -2.28 9.72
N SER A 17 -3.58 -3.24 8.78
CA SER A 17 -2.49 -3.38 7.82
C SER A 17 -2.32 -2.14 6.94
N VAL A 18 -3.45 -1.57 6.51
CA VAL A 18 -3.47 -0.43 5.60
C VAL A 18 -3.19 0.89 6.31
N LEU A 19 -3.81 1.12 7.47
CA LEU A 19 -3.79 2.42 8.18
C LEU A 19 -2.59 2.58 9.11
N ILE A 20 -1.94 1.48 9.50
CA ILE A 20 -0.88 1.47 10.52
C ILE A 20 0.38 0.78 10.00
N LEU A 21 0.28 -0.48 9.58
CA LEU A 21 1.49 -1.28 9.29
C LEU A 21 2.32 -0.71 8.12
N ASN A 22 1.69 -0.17 7.08
CA ASN A 22 2.41 0.44 5.95
C ASN A 22 3.32 1.59 6.38
N GLU A 23 2.86 2.39 7.35
CA GLU A 23 3.60 3.53 7.88
C GLU A 23 4.72 3.08 8.81
N LEU A 24 4.49 2.02 9.59
CA LEU A 24 5.57 1.39 10.35
C LEU A 24 6.67 0.82 9.44
N VAL A 25 6.29 0.25 8.29
CA VAL A 25 7.27 -0.21 7.29
C VAL A 25 8.08 0.97 6.73
N LYS A 26 7.42 2.09 6.43
CA LYS A 26 8.08 3.34 6.01
C LYS A 26 9.06 3.86 7.06
N ALA A 27 8.62 3.94 8.32
CA ALA A 27 9.45 4.34 9.45
C ALA A 27 10.67 3.42 9.60
N GLY A 28 10.49 2.11 9.46
CA GLY A 28 11.60 1.15 9.46
C GLY A 28 12.63 1.44 8.37
N ALA A 29 12.18 1.79 7.15
CA ALA A 29 13.09 2.17 6.08
C ALA A 29 13.83 3.49 6.36
N VAL A 30 13.13 4.50 6.86
CA VAL A 30 13.74 5.78 7.26
C VAL A 30 14.82 5.56 8.32
N TYR A 31 14.53 4.70 9.30
CA TYR A 31 15.48 4.35 10.36
C TYR A 31 16.75 3.67 9.81
N VAL A 32 16.61 2.81 8.81
CA VAL A 32 17.74 2.10 8.19
C VAL A 32 18.59 3.01 7.31
N PHE A 33 17.97 3.92 6.54
CA PHE A 33 18.69 4.72 5.54
C PHE A 33 19.15 6.09 6.03
N TYR A 34 18.47 6.69 7.02
CA TYR A 34 18.69 8.08 7.39
C TYR A 34 18.87 8.31 8.89
N THR A 35 17.79 8.64 9.60
CA THR A 35 17.86 9.21 10.94
C THR A 35 16.91 8.51 11.90
N HIS A 36 17.17 8.74 13.19
CA HIS A 36 16.37 8.19 14.28
C HIS A 36 15.23 9.14 14.70
N ASP A 37 15.20 10.36 14.14
CA ASP A 37 14.21 11.40 14.45
C ASP A 37 12.93 11.17 13.64
N ILE A 38 12.24 10.08 13.98
CA ILE A 38 10.97 9.69 13.37
C ILE A 38 9.84 10.05 14.34
N SER A 39 8.86 10.76 13.83
CA SER A 39 7.63 11.07 14.57
C SER A 39 6.42 10.47 13.87
N PHE A 40 5.42 10.09 14.66
CA PHE A 40 4.17 9.54 14.16
C PHE A 40 3.02 10.50 14.48
N ILE A 41 2.27 10.88 13.45
CA ILE A 41 1.12 11.77 13.57
C ILE A 41 -0.11 11.04 13.04
N LEU A 42 -1.21 11.11 13.77
CA LEU A 42 -2.50 10.63 13.26
C LEU A 42 -3.12 11.70 12.35
N LYS A 43 -3.29 11.40 11.07
CA LYS A 43 -4.07 12.22 10.13
C LYS A 43 -5.43 11.58 9.93
N GLY A 44 -6.41 12.01 10.73
CA GLY A 44 -7.72 11.35 10.77
C GLY A 44 -7.62 9.96 11.39
N ILE A 45 -7.88 8.91 10.61
CA ILE A 45 -7.81 7.51 11.07
C ILE A 45 -6.52 6.78 10.65
N SER A 46 -5.68 7.40 9.81
CA SER A 46 -4.40 6.81 9.40
C SER A 46 -3.26 7.34 10.27
N LEU A 47 -2.30 6.47 10.53
CA LEU A 47 -0.98 6.89 10.99
C LEU A 47 -0.26 7.55 9.81
N ASN A 48 0.63 8.49 10.09
CA ASN A 48 1.52 9.07 9.12
C ASN A 48 2.91 9.21 9.75
N THR A 49 3.91 8.76 9.03
CA THR A 49 5.33 8.89 9.41
C THR A 49 5.85 10.24 8.95
N VAL A 50 6.37 11.03 9.89
CA VAL A 50 6.97 12.34 9.65
C VAL A 50 8.42 12.32 10.08
N PHE A 51 9.30 12.70 9.16
CA PHE A 51 10.74 12.70 9.33
C PHE A 51 11.37 13.84 8.53
N THR A 52 12.58 14.25 8.91
CA THR A 52 13.37 15.24 8.18
C THR A 52 14.42 14.53 7.33
N LEU A 53 14.52 14.93 6.06
CA LEU A 53 15.57 14.45 5.16
C LEU A 53 16.90 15.11 5.53
N PRO A 54 18.01 14.35 5.61
CA PRO A 54 19.33 14.93 5.79
C PRO A 54 19.77 15.68 4.51
N GLU A 55 20.67 16.66 4.65
CA GLU A 55 21.17 17.45 3.50
C GLU A 55 21.85 16.58 2.43
N SER A 56 22.48 15.48 2.84
CA SER A 56 23.11 14.49 1.94
C SER A 56 22.19 13.30 1.64
N HIS A 57 20.92 13.55 1.31
CA HIS A 57 19.98 12.48 0.94
C HIS A 57 20.38 11.80 -0.37
N ASN A 58 20.00 10.52 -0.52
CA ASN A 58 20.27 9.73 -1.70
C ASN A 58 18.95 9.41 -2.41
N LEU A 59 18.83 9.82 -3.67
CA LEU A 59 17.64 9.58 -4.50
C LEU A 59 17.19 8.11 -4.48
N ILE A 60 18.12 7.15 -4.47
CA ILE A 60 17.78 5.72 -4.43
C ILE A 60 17.09 5.37 -3.10
N SER A 61 17.62 5.88 -1.98
CA SER A 61 17.04 5.65 -0.65
C SER A 61 15.67 6.31 -0.53
N ASP A 62 15.52 7.52 -1.08
CA ASP A 62 14.24 8.22 -1.15
C ASP A 62 13.21 7.42 -1.96
N THR A 63 13.58 6.97 -3.15
CA THR A 63 12.69 6.13 -3.98
C THR A 63 12.21 4.90 -3.22
N ILE A 64 13.11 4.22 -2.49
CA ILE A 64 12.75 3.05 -1.68
C ILE A 64 11.76 3.46 -0.59
N ILE A 65 12.09 4.46 0.23
CA ILE A 65 11.26 4.90 1.37
C ILE A 65 9.84 5.25 0.93
N TYR A 66 9.69 6.01 -0.16
CA TYR A 66 8.38 6.48 -0.61
C TYR A 66 7.58 5.43 -1.40
N LEU A 67 8.22 4.43 -2.01
CA LEU A 67 7.53 3.32 -2.67
C LEU A 67 7.23 2.14 -1.73
N LEU A 68 7.97 2.01 -0.63
CA LEU A 68 7.85 0.87 0.27
C LEU A 68 6.43 0.65 0.82
N PRO A 69 5.64 1.68 1.18
CA PRO A 69 4.25 1.50 1.60
C PRO A 69 3.36 0.84 0.53
N ILE A 70 3.60 1.11 -0.75
CA ILE A 70 2.87 0.47 -1.84
C ILE A 70 3.29 -1.00 -1.95
N PHE A 71 4.59 -1.25 -1.89
CA PHE A 71 5.13 -2.60 -1.94
C PHE A 71 4.75 -3.45 -0.71
N SER A 72 4.62 -2.87 0.48
CA SER A 72 4.18 -3.59 1.67
C SER A 72 2.76 -4.13 1.51
N VAL A 73 1.85 -3.35 0.92
CA VAL A 73 0.49 -3.82 0.63
C VAL A 73 0.49 -4.95 -0.39
N ILE A 74 1.31 -4.86 -1.44
CA ILE A 74 1.50 -5.95 -2.41
C ILE A 74 1.98 -7.22 -1.70
N ILE A 75 3.01 -7.09 -0.85
CA ILE A 75 3.55 -8.20 -0.06
C ILE A 75 2.47 -8.82 0.84
N PHE A 76 1.65 -8.00 1.51
CA PHE A 76 0.54 -8.47 2.35
C PHE A 76 -0.53 -9.22 1.55
N ILE A 77 -0.88 -8.75 0.35
CA ILE A 77 -1.80 -9.46 -0.55
C ILE A 77 -1.20 -10.82 -0.96
N GLU A 78 0.08 -10.87 -1.31
CA GLU A 78 0.75 -12.12 -1.69
C GLU A 78 0.85 -13.09 -0.53
N PHE A 79 1.20 -12.63 0.68
CA PHE A 79 1.17 -13.47 1.87
C PHE A 79 -0.21 -14.07 2.10
N SER A 80 -1.26 -13.25 2.01
CA SER A 80 -2.64 -13.75 2.14
C SER A 80 -2.98 -14.79 1.06
N ALA A 81 -2.54 -14.60 -0.18
CA ALA A 81 -2.75 -15.57 -1.25
C ALA A 81 -2.01 -16.90 -1.00
N LEU A 82 -0.80 -16.84 -0.46
CA LEU A 82 -0.03 -18.01 -0.04
C LEU A 82 -0.69 -18.77 1.11
N PHE A 83 -1.31 -18.06 2.08
CA PHE A 83 -2.08 -18.71 3.13
C PHE A 83 -3.36 -19.34 2.58
N LEU A 84 -4.04 -18.67 1.64
CA LEU A 84 -5.28 -19.14 1.06
C LEU A 84 -5.13 -20.49 0.35
N SER A 85 -3.97 -20.77 -0.25
CA SER A 85 -3.69 -22.07 -0.89
C SER A 85 -3.51 -23.23 0.09
N LYS A 86 -3.22 -22.94 1.37
CA LYS A 86 -2.96 -23.93 2.42
C LYS A 86 -4.13 -24.16 3.36
N VAL A 87 -5.15 -23.30 3.33
CA VAL A 87 -6.27 -23.35 4.28
C VAL A 87 -7.46 -24.11 3.70
N TYR A 88 -7.87 -25.18 4.38
CA TYR A 88 -9.04 -25.99 4.01
C TYR A 88 -10.37 -25.43 4.54
N ASN A 89 -10.35 -24.61 5.61
CA ASN A 89 -11.56 -24.10 6.23
C ASN A 89 -12.19 -22.95 5.42
N ASN A 90 -13.38 -23.17 4.88
CA ASN A 90 -14.11 -22.19 4.06
C ASN A 90 -14.37 -20.84 4.76
N ASN A 91 -14.57 -20.81 6.07
CA ASN A 91 -14.76 -19.56 6.80
C ASN A 91 -13.48 -18.73 6.87
N ILE A 92 -12.33 -19.37 7.06
CA ILE A 92 -11.02 -18.70 7.06
C ILE A 92 -10.66 -18.24 5.65
N ARG A 93 -10.92 -19.08 4.62
CA ARG A 93 -10.76 -18.70 3.21
C ARG A 93 -11.56 -17.44 2.86
N THR A 94 -12.81 -17.38 3.30
CA THR A 94 -13.67 -16.19 3.11
C THR A 94 -13.06 -14.95 3.76
N GLY A 95 -12.54 -15.08 4.99
CA GLY A 95 -11.84 -13.99 5.68
C GLY A 95 -10.61 -13.49 4.94
N LEU A 96 -9.75 -14.40 4.46
CA LEU A 96 -8.57 -14.05 3.66
C LEU A 96 -8.91 -13.34 2.36
N ILE A 97 -10.00 -13.74 1.68
CA ILE A 97 -10.49 -13.06 0.48
C ILE A 97 -10.92 -11.62 0.80
N ILE A 98 -11.68 -11.42 1.89
CA ILE A 98 -12.09 -10.08 2.33
C ILE A 98 -10.86 -9.21 2.65
N TYR A 99 -9.87 -9.78 3.35
CA TYR A 99 -8.61 -9.11 3.63
C TYR A 99 -7.90 -8.64 2.35
N GLN A 100 -7.80 -9.51 1.33
CA GLN A 100 -7.20 -9.14 0.04
C GLN A 100 -8.00 -8.06 -0.68
N MET A 101 -9.34 -8.14 -0.67
CA MET A 101 -10.20 -7.14 -1.31
C MET A 101 -10.03 -5.75 -0.71
N ILE A 102 -9.91 -5.64 0.62
CA ILE A 102 -9.68 -4.36 1.30
C ILE A 102 -8.31 -3.78 0.92
N ASN A 103 -7.26 -4.61 0.94
CA ASN A 103 -5.90 -4.17 0.56
C ASN A 103 -5.82 -3.75 -0.92
N ILE A 104 -6.49 -4.47 -1.83
CA ILE A 104 -6.60 -4.07 -3.24
C ILE A 104 -7.37 -2.76 -3.37
N GLY A 105 -8.50 -2.60 -2.67
CA GLY A 105 -9.26 -1.36 -2.67
C GLY A 105 -8.44 -0.16 -2.19
N TYR A 106 -7.63 -0.35 -1.15
CA TYR A 106 -6.69 0.66 -0.71
C TYR A 106 -5.64 1.02 -1.78
N LEU A 107 -5.03 0.03 -2.44
CA LEU A 107 -4.07 0.30 -3.52
C LEU A 107 -4.71 1.16 -4.62
N VAL A 108 -5.93 0.83 -5.05
CA VAL A 108 -6.68 1.63 -6.05
C VAL A 108 -6.79 3.08 -5.60
N ILE A 109 -7.22 3.32 -4.35
CA ILE A 109 -7.38 4.68 -3.81
C ILE A 109 -6.05 5.42 -3.78
N VAL A 110 -4.98 4.79 -3.26
CA VAL A 110 -3.65 5.40 -3.15
C VAL A 110 -3.09 5.82 -4.51
N ILE A 111 -3.17 4.94 -5.51
CA ILE A 111 -2.68 5.22 -6.86
C ILE A 111 -3.44 6.39 -7.47
N LEU A 112 -4.77 6.42 -7.32
CA LEU A 112 -5.60 7.50 -7.84
C LEU A 112 -5.26 8.83 -7.17
N LEU A 113 -5.09 8.86 -5.84
CA LEU A 113 -4.68 10.06 -5.11
C LEU A 113 -3.29 10.54 -5.53
N ASN A 114 -2.33 9.62 -5.72
CA ASN A 114 -1.00 9.94 -6.22
C ASN A 114 -1.01 10.46 -7.66
N ALA A 115 -1.89 9.93 -8.52
CA ALA A 115 -2.08 10.43 -9.88
C ALA A 115 -2.64 11.86 -9.86
N LEU A 116 -3.70 12.08 -9.10
CA LEU A 116 -4.35 13.38 -8.95
C LEU A 116 -3.39 14.41 -8.34
N SER A 117 -2.58 14.02 -7.36
CA SER A 117 -1.63 14.94 -6.74
C SER A 117 -0.65 15.51 -7.78
N VAL A 118 -0.18 14.70 -8.72
CA VAL A 118 0.76 15.18 -9.76
C VAL A 118 0.05 16.02 -10.81
N ILE A 119 -1.16 15.63 -11.23
CA ILE A 119 -1.95 16.36 -12.24
C ILE A 119 -2.32 17.77 -11.74
N ILE A 120 -2.67 17.90 -10.47
CA ILE A 120 -3.06 19.19 -9.84
C ILE A 120 -1.82 19.87 -9.22
N ASN A 121 -0.63 19.63 -9.81
CA ASN A 121 0.62 20.27 -9.45
C ASN A 121 0.97 20.24 -7.93
N ASN A 122 0.86 19.05 -7.34
CA ASN A 122 1.20 18.74 -5.95
C ASN A 122 0.39 19.46 -4.87
N PHE A 123 -0.82 19.95 -5.18
CA PHE A 123 -1.71 20.54 -4.17
C PHE A 123 -2.08 19.55 -3.04
N LEU A 124 -2.21 18.27 -3.38
CA LEU A 124 -2.41 17.19 -2.41
C LEU A 124 -1.04 16.73 -1.87
N SER A 125 -0.84 16.85 -0.56
CA SER A 125 0.36 16.38 0.13
C SER A 125 0.34 14.85 0.30
N THR A 126 0.56 14.12 -0.78
CA THR A 126 0.75 12.67 -0.79
C THR A 126 2.24 12.35 -0.66
N ASP A 127 2.56 11.14 -0.23
CA ASP A 127 3.94 10.64 -0.19
C ASP A 127 4.61 10.74 -1.57
N TRP A 128 3.84 10.49 -2.62
CA TRP A 128 4.33 10.57 -3.99
C TRP A 128 4.60 12.00 -4.45
N SER A 129 3.76 12.97 -4.08
CA SER A 129 4.00 14.37 -4.42
C SER A 129 5.21 14.94 -3.70
N VAL A 130 5.43 14.53 -2.44
CA VAL A 130 6.64 14.86 -1.69
C VAL A 130 7.87 14.27 -2.39
N TYR A 131 7.82 12.98 -2.76
CA TYR A 131 8.92 12.33 -3.48
C TYR A 131 9.27 13.03 -4.79
N ILE A 132 8.27 13.41 -5.59
CA ILE A 132 8.48 14.14 -6.85
C ILE A 132 9.13 15.50 -6.60
N PHE A 133 8.68 16.21 -5.56
CA PHE A 133 9.21 17.51 -5.20
C PHE A 133 10.70 17.43 -4.82
N ILE A 134 11.07 16.51 -3.92
CA ILE A 134 12.47 16.35 -3.48
C ILE A 134 13.37 15.83 -4.60
N SER A 135 12.83 15.05 -5.55
CA SER A 135 13.59 14.53 -6.68
C SER A 135 13.97 15.60 -7.70
N GLY A 136 13.39 16.81 -7.63
CA GLY A 136 13.66 17.90 -8.57
C GLY A 136 13.25 17.59 -10.03
N TYR A 137 12.33 16.65 -10.23
CA TYR A 137 11.90 16.27 -11.57
C TYR A 137 11.06 17.36 -12.23
N SER A 138 11.28 17.58 -13.53
CA SER A 138 10.40 18.44 -14.32
C SER A 138 9.00 17.84 -14.39
N TYR A 139 7.98 18.69 -14.52
CA TYR A 139 6.57 18.27 -14.58
C TYR A 139 6.32 17.12 -15.57
N THR A 140 6.90 17.19 -16.77
CA THR A 140 6.79 16.13 -17.79
C THR A 140 7.39 14.80 -17.32
N LYS A 141 8.55 14.82 -16.65
CA LYS A 141 9.17 13.60 -16.09
C LYS A 141 8.32 13.04 -14.96
N SER A 142 7.81 13.91 -14.08
CA SER A 142 6.93 13.54 -12.97
C SER A 142 5.65 12.85 -13.46
N LEU A 143 5.02 13.38 -14.50
CA LEU A 143 3.86 12.75 -15.14
C LEU A 143 4.21 11.37 -15.72
N LEU A 144 5.33 11.25 -16.43
CA LEU A 144 5.76 10.00 -17.05
C LEU A 144 6.03 8.91 -16.01
N ILE A 145 6.77 9.21 -14.95
CA ILE A 145 7.06 8.25 -13.87
C ILE A 145 5.77 7.84 -13.16
N THR A 146 4.89 8.81 -12.89
CA THR A 146 3.58 8.53 -12.26
C THR A 146 2.73 7.62 -13.13
N PHE A 147 2.69 7.86 -14.45
CA PHE A 147 1.97 7.02 -15.40
C PHE A 147 2.51 5.58 -15.43
N LEU A 148 3.83 5.40 -15.43
CA LEU A 148 4.45 4.08 -15.35
C LEU A 148 4.10 3.37 -14.04
N LEU A 149 4.16 4.07 -12.91
CA LEU A 149 3.78 3.51 -11.61
C LEU A 149 2.32 3.05 -11.62
N ILE A 150 1.41 3.88 -12.14
CA ILE A 150 -0.02 3.52 -12.29
C ILE A 150 -0.15 2.23 -13.11
N LEU A 151 0.49 2.14 -14.28
CA LEU A 151 0.40 0.95 -15.13
C LEU A 151 0.88 -0.33 -14.43
N ILE A 152 2.00 -0.26 -13.72
CA ILE A 152 2.57 -1.39 -12.97
C ILE A 152 1.56 -1.85 -11.91
N ILE A 153 1.05 -0.92 -11.10
CA ILE A 153 0.17 -1.31 -9.99
C ILE A 153 -1.22 -1.74 -10.51
N PHE A 154 -1.77 -1.13 -11.56
CA PHE A 154 -3.02 -1.57 -12.17
C PHE A 154 -2.90 -2.98 -12.77
N THR A 155 -1.77 -3.28 -13.40
CA THR A 155 -1.49 -4.63 -13.92
C THR A 155 -1.44 -5.64 -12.79
N TYR A 156 -0.79 -5.31 -11.68
CA TYR A 156 -0.78 -6.14 -10.48
C TYR A 156 -2.19 -6.32 -9.89
N ILE A 157 -2.97 -5.25 -9.73
CA ILE A 157 -4.35 -5.30 -9.23
C ILE A 157 -5.21 -6.22 -10.08
N ASN A 158 -5.08 -6.13 -11.42
CA ASN A 158 -5.81 -7.00 -12.34
C ASN A 158 -5.42 -8.48 -12.13
N PHE A 159 -4.12 -8.77 -12.02
CA PHE A 159 -3.63 -10.11 -11.72
C PHE A 159 -4.19 -10.66 -10.39
N ALA A 160 -4.07 -9.89 -9.30
CA ALA A 160 -4.54 -10.27 -7.98
C ALA A 160 -6.07 -10.49 -7.95
N THR A 161 -6.84 -9.62 -8.63
CA THR A 161 -8.30 -9.72 -8.72
C THR A 161 -8.72 -10.97 -9.49
N ASN A 162 -8.07 -11.29 -10.61
CA ASN A 162 -8.35 -12.50 -11.39
C ASN A 162 -8.05 -13.77 -10.58
N ARG A 163 -7.01 -13.74 -9.75
CA ARG A 163 -6.72 -14.83 -8.81
C ARG A 163 -7.82 -14.99 -7.75
N ILE A 164 -8.31 -13.90 -7.15
CA ILE A 164 -9.43 -13.95 -6.19
C ILE A 164 -10.67 -14.55 -6.82
N LYS A 165 -11.03 -14.14 -8.06
CA LYS A 165 -12.20 -14.68 -8.78
C LYS A 165 -12.16 -16.21 -8.85
N LYS A 166 -11.00 -16.80 -9.18
CA LYS A 166 -10.82 -18.26 -9.23
C LYS A 166 -11.06 -18.95 -7.88
N TYR A 167 -10.62 -18.33 -6.79
CA TYR A 167 -10.84 -18.88 -5.45
C TYR A 167 -12.29 -18.78 -4.99
N VAL A 168 -13.01 -17.74 -5.38
CA VAL A 168 -14.44 -17.58 -5.07
C VAL A 168 -15.28 -18.62 -5.82
N THR A 169 -14.97 -18.88 -7.10
CA THR A 169 -15.68 -19.91 -7.88
C THR A 169 -15.52 -21.31 -7.29
N PHE A 170 -14.34 -21.65 -6.75
CA PHE A 170 -14.09 -22.93 -6.09
C PHE A 170 -14.86 -23.12 -4.77
N ILE A 171 -15.25 -22.03 -4.09
CA ILE A 171 -16.03 -22.14 -2.85
C ILE A 171 -17.52 -22.41 -3.15
N LYS A 172 -17.99 -22.06 -4.36
CA LYS A 172 -19.38 -22.26 -4.78
C LYS A 172 -19.65 -23.64 -5.38
N SER A 173 -18.62 -24.34 -5.88
CA SER A 173 -18.68 -25.73 -6.35
C SER A 173 -18.58 -26.71 -5.19
#